data_AF-A0AAC9M163-F1
#
_entry.id   AF-A0AAC9M163-F1
#
_cell.length_a   1.000
_cell.length_b   1.000
_cell.length_c   1.000
_cell.angle_alpha   90.00
_cell.angle_beta   90.00
_cell.angle_gamma   90.00
#
_symmetry.space_group_name_H-M   'P 1'
#
loop_
_entity.id
_entity.type
_entity.pdbx_description
1 polymer ?
#
loop_
_entity_poly.entity_id
_entity_poly.type
_entity_poly.pdbx_seq_one_letter_code
_entity_poly.pdbx_strand_id
1 'polypeptide(L)'
;MTILFPIIYSAALTYLVWKAFKVMSNGWGISDNNNKRFSTSSLKQKKYTIHPELLDKSGNITEEELLTVRFSNDNDSTLEEKGSTTD
;
A
#
# COMPACT_ATOMS: atom_id res chain seq x y z
N MET A 1 51.45 24.17 15.62
CA MET A 1 51.19 22.70 15.57
C MET A 1 50.16 22.22 16.59
N THR A 2 49.94 22.93 17.71
CA THR A 2 48.98 22.54 18.75
C THR A 2 47.52 22.91 18.46
N ILE A 3 47.26 23.85 17.55
CA ILE A 3 45.91 24.31 17.17
C ILE A 3 45.27 23.43 16.08
N LEU A 4 46.09 22.70 15.32
CA LEU A 4 45.61 21.84 14.23
C LEU A 4 44.91 20.57 14.76
N PHE A 5 45.45 19.99 15.83
CA PHE A 5 44.88 18.81 16.51
C PHE A 5 43.45 19.03 17.05
N PRO A 6 43.13 20.10 17.80
CA PRO A 6 41.77 20.32 18.28
C PRO A 6 40.79 20.62 17.15
N ILE A 7 41.24 21.29 16.08
CA ILE A 7 40.39 21.58 14.90
C ILE A 7 40.05 20.27 14.15
N ILE A 8 41.05 19.45 13.84
CA ILE A 8 40.83 18.20 13.11
C ILE A 8 40.02 17.19 13.95
N TYR A 9 40.26 17.16 15.26
CA TYR A 9 39.52 16.32 16.19
C TYR A 9 38.05 16.76 16.29
N SER A 10 37.78 18.06 16.39
CA SER A 10 36.42 18.59 16.43
C SER A 10 35.68 18.34 15.11
N ALA A 11 36.36 18.49 13.97
CA ALA A 11 35.81 18.15 12.66
C ALA A 11 35.48 16.66 12.54
N ALA A 12 36.36 15.78 13.00
CA ALA A 12 36.11 14.34 13.02
C ALA A 12 34.95 13.96 13.95
N LEU A 13 34.90 14.54 15.15
CA LEU A 13 33.84 14.30 16.12
C LEU A 13 32.47 14.71 15.57
N THR A 14 32.36 15.92 15.05
CA THR A 14 31.11 16.42 14.44
C THR A 14 30.70 15.61 13.21
N TYR A 15 31.67 15.17 12.39
CA TYR A 15 31.41 14.30 11.24
C TYR A 15 30.86 12.93 11.66
N LEU A 16 31.45 12.29 12.67
CA LEU A 16 30.99 11.00 13.19
C LEU A 16 29.57 11.09 13.77
N VAL A 17 29.32 12.15 14.54
CA VAL A 17 27.99 12.43 15.10
C VAL A 17 26.97 12.64 13.97
N TRP A 18 27.29 13.48 12.98
CA TRP A 18 26.45 13.70 11.81
C TRP A 18 26.19 12.41 11.02
N LYS A 19 27.20 11.56 10.84
CA LYS A 19 27.06 10.26 10.16
C LYS A 19 26.15 9.31 10.91
N ALA A 20 26.27 9.23 12.23
CA ALA A 20 25.39 8.41 13.06
C ALA A 20 23.93 8.90 12.99
N PHE A 21 23.70 10.21 13.15
CA PHE A 21 22.37 10.81 13.00
C PHE A 21 21.80 10.62 11.58
N LYS A 22 22.62 10.77 10.53
CA LYS A 22 22.21 10.54 9.15
C LYS A 22 21.75 9.09 8.95
N VAL A 23 22.55 8.11 9.37
CA VAL A 23 22.19 6.68 9.29
C VAL A 23 20.89 6.39 10.04
N MET A 24 20.69 6.99 11.21
CA MET A 24 19.45 6.83 11.98
C MET A 24 18.25 7.54 11.32
N SER A 25 18.46 8.71 10.70
CA SER A 25 17.41 9.45 9.97
C SER A 25 16.91 8.73 8.72
N ASN A 26 17.76 7.92 8.08
CA ASN A 26 17.37 7.06 6.97
C ASN A 26 16.33 6.00 7.39
N GLY A 27 16.23 5.65 8.67
CA GLY A 27 15.18 4.79 9.22
C GLY A 27 13.85 5.51 9.51
N TRP A 28 13.84 6.85 9.55
CA TRP A 28 12.67 7.66 9.95
C TRP A 28 11.77 8.07 8.77
N GLY A 29 12.19 7.83 7.52
CA GLY A 29 11.52 8.34 6.32
C GLY A 29 10.48 7.44 5.64
N ILE A 30 10.08 6.31 6.24
CA ILE A 30 9.20 5.32 5.58
C ILE A 30 7.73 5.42 6.02
N SER A 31 7.37 6.35 6.92
CA SER A 31 5.98 6.44 7.40
C SER A 31 5.08 7.40 6.60
N ASP A 32 5.58 8.15 5.62
CA ASP A 32 4.80 9.26 5.05
C ASP A 32 4.89 9.42 3.52
N ASN A 33 4.86 8.32 2.78
CA ASN A 33 4.59 8.36 1.33
C ASN A 33 3.30 7.64 0.91
N ASN A 34 2.37 7.43 1.83
CA ASN A 34 1.05 6.86 1.51
C ASN A 34 0.17 7.78 0.65
N ASN A 35 0.61 8.96 0.21
CA ASN A 35 -0.24 9.90 -0.55
C ASN A 35 0.48 10.75 -1.61
N LYS A 36 1.53 10.25 -2.28
CA LYS A 36 2.10 10.97 -3.43
C LYS A 36 2.94 10.09 -4.36
N ARG A 37 2.30 9.14 -5.06
CA ARG A 37 2.83 8.52 -6.29
C ARG A 37 1.74 7.72 -7.02
N PHE A 38 0.71 8.43 -7.49
CA PHE A 38 0.15 8.05 -8.78
C PHE A 38 1.26 8.28 -9.81
N SER A 39 1.60 7.26 -10.61
CA SER A 39 2.70 7.24 -11.59
C SER A 39 4.09 6.86 -11.06
N THR A 40 4.26 5.58 -10.68
CA THR A 40 5.37 4.76 -11.20
C THR A 40 4.96 3.29 -11.13
N SER A 41 4.76 2.72 -12.30
CA SER A 41 4.39 1.35 -12.64
C SER A 41 5.35 0.29 -12.06
N SER A 42 5.11 -0.10 -10.81
CA SER A 42 5.53 -1.42 -10.30
C SER A 42 4.70 -1.81 -9.09
N LEU A 43 3.40 -1.44 -9.10
CA LEU A 43 2.45 -2.16 -8.26
C LEU A 43 2.69 -3.63 -8.56
N LYS A 44 3.18 -4.33 -7.55
CA LYS A 44 3.33 -5.77 -7.48
C LYS A 44 1.93 -6.29 -7.81
N GLN A 45 1.63 -6.44 -9.11
CA GLN A 45 0.33 -6.89 -9.59
C GLN A 45 0.22 -8.28 -9.00
N LYS A 46 -0.45 -8.38 -7.85
CA LYS A 46 -0.80 -9.64 -7.25
C LYS A 46 -1.53 -10.35 -8.39
N LYS A 47 -0.94 -11.45 -8.87
CA LYS A 47 -1.38 -12.14 -10.07
C LYS A 47 -2.73 -12.77 -9.73
N TYR A 48 -3.79 -11.99 -9.84
CA TYR A 48 -5.16 -12.44 -9.68
C TYR A 48 -5.50 -13.22 -10.96
N THR A 49 -5.80 -14.50 -10.80
CA THR A 49 -6.36 -15.30 -11.89
C THR A 49 -7.86 -15.03 -11.91
N ILE A 50 -8.32 -14.34 -12.95
CA ILE A 50 -9.73 -14.08 -13.18
C ILE A 50 -10.24 -15.16 -14.14
N HIS A 51 -11.43 -15.71 -13.90
CA HIS A 51 -12.07 -16.61 -14.86
C HIS A 51 -12.38 -15.85 -16.15
N PRO A 52 -12.11 -16.41 -17.35
CA PRO A 52 -12.26 -15.69 -18.61
C PRO A 52 -13.71 -15.26 -18.89
N GLU A 53 -14.69 -15.93 -18.29
CA GLU A 53 -16.12 -15.60 -18.38
C GLU A 53 -16.48 -14.28 -17.67
N LEU A 54 -15.61 -13.75 -16.81
CA LEU A 54 -15.80 -12.46 -16.15
C LEU A 54 -15.20 -11.30 -16.94
N LEU A 55 -14.68 -11.56 -18.14
CA LEU A 55 -14.02 -10.57 -18.98
C LEU A 55 -14.77 -10.35 -20.29
N ASP A 56 -14.83 -9.10 -20.73
CA ASP A 56 -15.33 -8.74 -22.05
C ASP A 56 -14.35 -9.18 -23.16
N LYS A 57 -14.74 -9.01 -24.42
CA LYS A 57 -13.89 -9.29 -25.60
C LYS A 57 -12.61 -8.46 -25.65
N SER A 58 -12.54 -7.39 -24.87
CA SER A 58 -11.41 -6.46 -24.78
C SER A 58 -10.51 -6.74 -23.57
N GLY A 59 -10.87 -7.72 -22.72
CA GLY A 59 -10.11 -8.11 -21.53
C GLY A 59 -10.37 -7.26 -20.28
N ASN A 60 -11.41 -6.43 -20.25
CA ASN A 60 -11.86 -5.71 -19.07
C ASN A 60 -12.92 -6.52 -18.31
N ILE A 61 -13.28 -6.11 -17.09
CA ILE A 61 -14.39 -6.73 -16.35
C ILE A 61 -15.67 -6.58 -17.16
N THR A 62 -16.36 -7.70 -17.36
CA THR A 62 -17.59 -7.73 -18.15
C THR A 62 -18.71 -6.98 -17.42
N GLU A 63 -19.44 -6.13 -18.15
CA GLU A 63 -20.65 -5.44 -17.68
C GLU A 63 -21.93 -6.19 -18.08
N GLU A 64 -21.79 -7.35 -18.72
CA GLU A 64 -22.93 -8.16 -19.17
C GLU A 64 -23.63 -8.86 -17.99
N GLU A 65 -24.94 -9.07 -18.13
CA GLU A 65 -25.72 -9.80 -17.13
C GLU A 65 -25.36 -11.29 -17.18
N LEU A 66 -24.60 -11.76 -16.20
CA LEU A 66 -24.20 -13.16 -16.09
C LEU A 66 -25.36 -14.01 -15.54
N LEU A 67 -25.63 -15.13 -16.21
CA LEU A 67 -26.63 -16.09 -15.77
C LEU A 67 -26.23 -16.65 -14.39
N THR A 68 -27.05 -16.39 -13.39
CA THR A 68 -26.88 -16.92 -12.04
C THR A 68 -28.05 -17.82 -11.69
N VAL A 69 -27.77 -19.09 -11.40
CA VAL A 69 -28.80 -20.00 -10.89
C VAL A 69 -28.85 -19.86 -9.37
N ARG A 70 -29.93 -19.25 -8.86
CA ARG A 70 -30.24 -19.25 -7.43
C ARG A 70 -31.14 -20.44 -7.12
N PHE A 71 -30.67 -21.35 -6.30
CA PHE A 71 -31.54 -22.35 -5.71
C PHE A 71 -32.38 -21.66 -4.63
N SER A 72 -33.70 -21.70 -4.78
CA SER A 72 -34.60 -21.43 -3.67
C SER A 72 -34.36 -22.55 -2.66
N ASN A 73 -33.70 -22.24 -1.56
CA ASN A 73 -33.85 -23.08 -0.38
C ASN A 73 -35.29 -22.89 0.07
N ASP A 74 -36.09 -23.95 0.05
CA ASP A 74 -37.41 -24.00 0.72
C ASP A 74 -37.29 -23.91 2.26
N ASN A 75 -36.23 -23.27 2.75
CA ASN A 75 -36.01 -22.92 4.13
C ASN A 75 -35.94 -21.40 4.20
N ASP A 76 -37.12 -20.78 4.28
CA ASP A 76 -37.27 -19.47 4.90
C ASP A 76 -36.64 -19.54 6.30
N SER A 77 -35.42 -19.05 6.42
CA SER A 77 -34.90 -18.54 7.67
C SER A 77 -34.40 -17.13 7.39
N THR A 78 -35.35 -16.20 7.38
CA THR A 78 -35.19 -14.80 7.83
C THR A 78 -33.75 -14.28 7.76
N LEU A 79 -33.28 -13.93 6.57
CA LEU A 79 -32.18 -12.97 6.49
C LEU A 79 -32.81 -11.60 6.76
N GLU A 80 -32.85 -11.26 8.05
CA GLU A 80 -33.14 -9.91 8.49
C GLU A 80 -32.30 -8.92 7.67
N GLU A 81 -33.05 -8.05 7.03
CA GLU A 81 -32.69 -6.72 6.56
C GLU A 81 -31.86 -5.97 7.61
N LYS A 82 -30.54 -6.18 7.63
CA LYS A 82 -29.60 -5.22 8.23
C LYS A 82 -29.35 -4.09 7.23
N GLY A 83 -30.42 -3.32 7.00
CA GLY A 83 -30.44 -2.09 6.23
C GLY A 83 -31.32 -1.04 6.92
N SER A 84 -31.29 -0.94 8.26
CA SER A 84 -31.97 0.14 8.97
C SER A 84 -31.01 1.32 9.16
N THR A 85 -31.27 2.39 8.42
CA THR A 85 -30.76 3.74 8.68
C THR A 85 -31.40 4.29 9.95
N THR A 86 -30.58 4.75 10.90
CA THR A 86 -30.90 5.64 12.04
C THR A 86 -29.55 6.06 12.61
N ASP A 87 -29.17 7.30 12.86
CA ASP A 87 -29.81 8.62 13.03
C ASP A 87 -28.81 9.70 12.53
#